data_AF-A0A817P674-F1
#
_entry.id   AF-A0A817P674-F1
#
_cell.length_a   1.000
_cell.length_b   1.000
_cell.length_c   1.000
_cell.angle_alpha   90.00
_cell.angle_beta   90.00
_cell.angle_gamma   90.00
#
_symmetry.space_group_name_H-M   'P 1'
#
loop_
_entity.id
_entity.type
_entity.pdbx_description
1 polymer ?
#
loop_
_entity_poly.entity_id
_entity_poly.type
_entity_poly.pdbx_seq_one_letter_code
_entity_poly.pdbx_strand_id
1 'polypeptide(L)'
;FTKRVIDQLDPDNTFIKLVFAILTFSTINYTIYRKNVHNNLTNIKVTLPIQDMYTDLTWRYLLYKYGHHQAVIRFSNLLRCLFAVIAAVVEAHESEKFTEMIDSVIEQTEQTLCL
;
A
#
# COMPACT_ATOMS: atom_id res chain seq x y z
N PHE A 1 -7.36 -11.59 4.28
CA PHE A 1 -7.02 -10.18 4.04
C PHE A 1 -7.64 -9.65 2.74
N THR A 2 -7.25 -10.18 1.58
CA THR A 2 -7.62 -9.69 0.23
C THR A 2 -9.12 -9.57 -0.03
N LYS A 3 -9.92 -10.56 0.37
CA LYS A 3 -11.39 -10.54 0.18
C LYS A 3 -12.06 -9.37 0.89
N ARG A 4 -11.64 -9.05 2.12
CA ARG A 4 -12.20 -7.92 2.89
C ARG A 4 -11.87 -6.56 2.28
N VAL A 5 -10.72 -6.42 1.63
CA VAL A 5 -10.31 -5.19 0.94
C VAL A 5 -11.12 -5.01 -0.34
N ILE A 6 -11.30 -6.08 -1.11
CA ILE A 6 -12.08 -6.06 -2.35
C ILE A 6 -13.57 -5.76 -2.07
N ASP A 7 -14.15 -6.38 -1.04
CA ASP A 7 -15.56 -6.18 -0.67
C ASP A 7 -15.86 -4.74 -0.19
N GLN A 8 -14.84 -3.97 0.20
CA GLN A 8 -14.96 -2.59 0.68
C GLN A 8 -14.70 -1.54 -0.41
N LEU A 9 -14.13 -1.95 -1.55
CA LEU A 9 -13.85 -1.08 -2.68
C LEU A 9 -15.06 -1.01 -3.63
N ASP A 10 -15.34 0.20 -4.09
CA ASP A 10 -16.37 0.42 -5.12
C ASP A 10 -15.93 -0.27 -6.43
N PRO A 11 -16.77 -1.13 -7.06
CA PRO A 11 -16.43 -1.82 -8.30
C PRO A 11 -16.31 -0.88 -9.51
N ASP A 12 -16.62 0.41 -9.34
CA ASP A 12 -16.46 1.40 -10.39
C ASP A 12 -15.02 1.49 -10.91
N ASN A 13 -14.85 1.25 -12.20
CA ASN A 13 -13.55 1.21 -12.86
C ASN A 13 -12.78 2.54 -12.77
N THR A 14 -13.49 3.68 -12.82
CA THR A 14 -12.86 5.00 -12.68
C THR A 14 -12.33 5.19 -11.27
N PHE A 15 -13.13 4.85 -10.26
CA PHE A 15 -12.71 4.88 -8.87
C PHE A 15 -11.50 3.99 -8.62
N ILE A 16 -11.51 2.75 -9.12
CA ILE A 16 -10.38 1.81 -8.99
C ILE A 16 -9.10 2.40 -9.61
N LYS A 17 -9.18 2.99 -10.81
CA LYS A 17 -8.02 3.65 -11.46
C LYS A 17 -7.47 4.80 -10.62
N LEU A 18 -8.34 5.61 -10.02
CA LEU A 18 -7.94 6.71 -9.15
C LEU A 18 -7.26 6.20 -7.87
N VAL A 19 -7.79 5.12 -7.28
CA VAL A 19 -7.17 4.47 -6.12
C VAL A 19 -5.79 3.91 -6.46
N PHE A 20 -5.63 3.25 -7.61
CA PHE A 20 -4.33 2.79 -8.06
C PHE A 20 -3.33 3.93 -8.28
N ALA A 21 -3.78 5.07 -8.80
CA ALA A 21 -2.93 6.25 -8.93
C ALA A 21 -2.45 6.75 -7.55
N ILE A 22 -3.35 6.86 -6.56
CA ILE A 22 -3.00 7.25 -5.18
C ILE A 22 -1.98 6.28 -4.57
N LEU A 23 -2.14 4.97 -4.79
CA LEU A 23 -1.24 3.94 -4.28
C LEU A 23 0.13 3.95 -4.98
N THR A 24 0.16 4.19 -6.29
CA THR A 24 1.41 4.24 -7.08
C THR A 24 2.27 5.42 -6.67
N PHE A 25 1.65 6.56 -6.37
CA PHE A 25 2.32 7.76 -5.86
C PHE A 25 2.35 7.81 -4.32
N SER A 26 2.16 6.69 -3.63
CA SER A 26 2.35 6.63 -2.18
C SER A 26 3.85 6.64 -1.84
N THR A 27 4.23 7.40 -0.83
CA THR A 27 5.59 7.44 -0.28
C THR A 27 6.03 6.09 0.28
N ILE A 28 5.07 5.27 0.70
CA ILE A 28 5.26 3.85 0.98
C ILE A 28 4.92 3.13 -0.33
N ASN A 29 5.95 2.73 -1.08
CA ASN A 29 5.76 2.19 -2.42
C ASN A 29 5.18 0.77 -2.36
N TYR A 30 3.84 0.66 -2.35
CA TYR A 30 3.10 -0.61 -2.24
C TYR A 30 3.15 -1.48 -3.50
N THR A 31 3.77 -1.00 -4.58
CA THR A 31 3.69 -1.62 -5.91
C THR A 31 4.94 -2.44 -6.26
N ILE A 32 6.00 -2.39 -5.47
CA ILE A 32 7.28 -3.03 -5.78
C ILE A 32 7.60 -4.12 -4.75
N TYR A 33 7.37 -5.38 -5.13
CA TYR A 33 7.84 -6.56 -4.42
C TYR A 33 9.27 -6.92 -4.88
N ARG A 34 10.29 -6.15 -4.48
CA ARG A 34 11.68 -6.51 -4.81
C ARG A 34 12.63 -6.21 -3.65
N LYS A 35 13.26 -7.29 -3.15
CA LYS A 35 14.15 -7.35 -1.97
C LYS A 35 15.32 -6.35 -1.94
N ASN A 36 15.70 -5.76 -3.09
CA ASN A 36 16.94 -4.99 -3.24
C ASN A 36 16.79 -3.58 -3.84
N VAL A 37 15.60 -2.98 -3.86
CA VAL A 37 15.53 -1.57 -4.25
C VAL A 37 15.75 -0.74 -3.00
N HIS A 38 17.01 -0.31 -2.83
CA HIS A 38 17.41 0.84 -2.01
C HIS A 38 16.25 1.82 -1.92
N ASN A 39 15.90 2.28 -0.71
CA ASN A 39 14.93 3.34 -0.39
C ASN A 39 14.99 4.52 -1.37
N ASN A 40 14.52 4.32 -2.59
CA ASN A 40 14.33 5.33 -3.60
C ASN A 40 13.02 5.98 -3.17
N LEU A 41 13.17 6.78 -2.10
CA LEU A 41 12.46 8.00 -1.82
C LEU A 41 12.37 8.75 -3.13
N THR A 42 11.44 8.33 -3.98
CA THR A 42 10.97 9.04 -5.14
C THR A 42 10.67 10.41 -4.59
N ASN A 43 11.47 11.41 -5.00
CA ASN A 43 11.59 12.70 -4.34
C ASN A 43 10.24 13.12 -3.74
N ILE A 44 10.07 13.03 -2.42
CA ILE A 44 8.75 13.20 -1.77
C ILE A 44 8.13 14.53 -2.21
N LYS A 45 8.97 15.55 -2.46
CA LYS A 45 8.57 16.86 -2.98
C LYS A 45 7.85 16.81 -4.33
N VAL A 46 8.08 15.77 -5.14
CA VAL A 46 7.45 15.55 -6.45
C VAL A 46 6.29 14.57 -6.34
N THR A 47 6.47 13.49 -5.58
CA THR A 47 5.47 12.41 -5.48
C THR A 47 4.24 12.82 -4.68
N LEU A 48 4.42 13.53 -3.56
CA LEU A 48 3.31 13.92 -2.68
C LEU A 48 2.31 14.85 -3.36
N PRO A 49 2.72 15.92 -4.10
CA PRO A 49 1.77 16.75 -4.84
C PRO A 49 0.94 15.97 -5.88
N ILE A 50 1.54 14.96 -6.51
CA ILE A 50 0.82 14.11 -7.49
C ILE A 50 -0.22 13.25 -6.75
N GLN A 51 0.16 12.67 -5.61
CA GLN A 51 -0.77 11.91 -4.77
C GLN A 51 -1.93 12.78 -4.27
N ASP A 52 -1.66 14.00 -3.82
CA ASP A 52 -2.66 14.97 -3.37
C ASP A 52 -3.64 15.32 -4.51
N MET A 53 -3.12 15.54 -5.73
CA MET A 53 -3.93 15.79 -6.91
C MET A 53 -4.90 14.63 -7.20
N TYR A 54 -4.43 13.38 -7.15
CA TYR A 54 -5.30 12.22 -7.34
C TYR A 54 -6.29 12.02 -6.19
N THR A 55 -5.92 12.41 -4.97
CA THR A 55 -6.81 12.39 -3.81
C THR A 55 -7.95 13.40 -3.97
N ASP A 56 -7.64 14.64 -4.38
CA ASP A 56 -8.65 15.66 -4.67
C ASP A 56 -9.55 15.24 -5.85
N LEU A 57 -8.98 14.68 -6.91
CA LEU A 57 -9.74 14.18 -8.06
C LEU A 57 -10.70 13.05 -7.64
N THR A 58 -10.25 12.14 -6.77
CA THR A 58 -11.08 11.07 -6.20
C THR A 58 -12.24 11.65 -5.39
N TRP A 59 -11.95 12.62 -4.53
CA TRP A 59 -12.97 13.28 -3.72
C TRP A 59 -14.04 13.96 -4.59
N ARG A 60 -13.62 14.77 -5.57
CA ARG A 60 -14.52 15.43 -6.52
C ARG A 60 -15.33 14.44 -7.35
N TYR A 61 -14.71 13.36 -7.80
CA TYR A 61 -15.39 12.30 -8.54
C TYR A 61 -16.51 11.65 -7.70
N LEU A 62 -16.22 11.31 -6.44
CA LEU A 62 -17.21 10.74 -5.54
C LEU A 62 -18.35 11.71 -5.26
N LEU A 63 -18.04 12.99 -5.01
CA LEU A 63 -19.04 14.04 -4.83
C LEU A 63 -19.96 14.17 -6.05
N TYR A 64 -19.37 14.23 -7.25
CA TYR A 64 -20.11 14.37 -8.50
C TYR A 64 -21.01 13.16 -8.77
N LYS A 65 -20.49 11.94 -8.56
CA LYS A 65 -21.19 10.71 -8.95
C LYS A 65 -22.24 10.26 -7.94
N TYR A 66 -21.97 10.42 -6.64
CA TYR A 66 -22.77 9.80 -5.58
C TYR A 66 -23.42 10.82 -4.63
N GLY A 67 -23.07 12.10 -4.74
CA GLY A 67 -23.51 13.13 -3.79
C GLY A 67 -22.79 13.06 -2.44
N HIS A 68 -22.96 14.11 -1.64
CA HIS A 68 -22.15 14.34 -0.44
C HIS A 68 -22.13 13.17 0.56
N HIS A 69 -23.31 12.68 0.97
CA HIS A 69 -23.40 11.65 2.01
C HIS A 69 -22.71 10.34 1.60
N GLN A 70 -22.97 9.85 0.39
CA GLN A 70 -22.37 8.62 -0.12
C GLN A 70 -20.89 8.80 -0.45
N ALA A 71 -20.48 10.00 -0.90
CA ALA A 71 -19.08 10.31 -1.13
C ALA A 71 -18.26 10.21 0.16
N VAL A 72 -18.76 10.76 1.28
CA VAL A 72 -18.11 10.66 2.59
C VAL A 72 -17.94 9.20 3.01
N ILE A 73 -18.97 8.36 2.88
CA ILE A 73 -18.91 6.94 3.24
C ILE A 73 -17.86 6.21 2.40
N ARG A 74 -17.89 6.38 1.07
CA ARG A 74 -16.97 5.72 0.14
C ARG A 74 -15.52 6.16 0.34
N PHE A 75 -15.30 7.46 0.54
CA PHE A 75 -13.97 7.98 0.82
C PHE A 75 -13.44 7.49 2.17
N SER A 76 -14.29 7.42 3.19
CA SER A 76 -13.91 6.85 4.49
C SER A 76 -13.55 5.37 4.41
N ASN A 77 -14.29 4.59 3.60
CA ASN A 77 -13.96 3.18 3.37
C ASN A 77 -12.65 3.02 2.60
N LEU A 78 -12.35 3.90 1.65
CA LEU A 78 -11.05 3.95 1.00
C LEU A 78 -9.93 4.17 2.02
N LEU A 79 -10.04 5.17 2.90
CA LEU A 79 -9.04 5.41 3.95
C LEU A 79 -8.84 4.19 4.86
N ARG A 80 -9.93 3.52 5.26
CA ARG A 80 -9.84 2.26 6.03
C ARG A 80 -9.10 1.17 5.28
N CYS A 81 -9.35 1.02 3.98
CA CYS A 81 -8.63 0.07 3.14
C CYS A 81 -7.14 0.41 3.07
N LEU A 82 -6.79 1.68 2.88
CA LEU A 82 -5.41 2.13 2.85
C LEU A 82 -4.69 1.85 4.17
N PHE A 83 -5.32 2.13 5.32
CA PHE A 83 -4.74 1.80 6.63
C PHE A 83 -4.57 0.30 6.85
N ALA A 84 -5.51 -0.52 6.38
CA ALA A 84 -5.37 -1.97 6.45
C ALA A 84 -4.20 -2.47 5.59
N VAL A 85 -3.97 -1.88 4.42
CA VAL A 85 -2.81 -2.17 3.58
C VAL A 85 -1.50 -1.73 4.25
N ILE A 86 -1.46 -0.52 4.82
CA ILE A 86 -0.31 -0.06 5.61
C ILE A 86 0.04 -1.05 6.72
N ALA A 87 -0.96 -1.44 7.52
CA ALA A 87 -0.76 -2.35 8.65
C ALA A 87 -0.21 -3.72 8.20
N ALA A 88 -0.77 -4.29 7.13
CA ALA A 88 -0.30 -5.56 6.58
C ALA A 88 1.13 -5.48 6.04
N VAL A 89 1.51 -4.34 5.47
CA VAL A 89 2.87 -4.12 4.95
C VAL A 89 3.88 -3.99 6.09
N VAL A 90 3.51 -3.29 7.16
CA VAL A 90 4.35 -3.20 8.37
C VAL A 90 4.54 -4.59 8.98
N GLU A 91 3.47 -5.36 9.15
CA GLU A 91 3.53 -6.73 9.67
C GLU A 91 4.40 -7.65 8.79
N ALA A 92 4.25 -7.55 7.46
CA ALA A 92 5.09 -8.31 6.52
C ALA A 92 6.57 -7.94 6.62
N HIS A 93 6.89 -6.66 6.77
CA HIS A 93 8.27 -6.19 6.89
C HIS A 93 8.90 -6.61 8.24
N GLU A 94 8.13 -6.65 9.33
CA GLU A 94 8.60 -7.21 10.59
C GLU A 94 8.85 -8.72 10.48
N SER A 95 7.97 -9.45 9.79
CA SER A 95 8.17 -10.89 9.55
C SER A 95 9.39 -11.19 8.68
N GLU A 96 9.72 -10.34 7.71
CA GLU A 96 10.90 -10.51 6.85
C GLU A 96 12.19 -10.54 7.67
N LYS A 97 12.31 -9.67 8.69
CA LYS A 97 13.48 -9.63 9.59
C LYS A 97 13.66 -10.94 10.36
N PHE A 98 12.57 -11.58 10.76
CA PHE A 98 12.63 -12.88 11.44
C PHE A 98 13.07 -14.00 10.48
N THR A 99 12.58 -13.99 9.25
CA THR A 99 13.01 -14.94 8.22
C THR A 99 14.50 -14.80 7.93
N GLU A 100 15.02 -13.58 7.77
CA GLU A 100 16.45 -13.33 7.53
C GLU A 100 17.33 -13.77 8.71
N MET A 101 16.85 -13.59 9.96
CA MET A 101 17.54 -14.09 11.14
C MET A 101 17.59 -15.61 11.17
N ILE A 102 16.50 -16.29 10.84
CA ILE A 102 16.45 -17.76 10.77
C ILE A 102 17.37 -18.28 9.66
N ASP A 103 17.33 -17.69 8.47
CA ASP A 103 18.21 -18.04 7.36
C ASP A 103 19.68 -17.90 7.76
N SER A 104 20.04 -16.82 8.47
CA SER A 104 21.40 -16.62 8.98
C SER A 104 21.83 -17.65 10.02
N VAL A 105 20.93 -18.06 10.93
CA VAL A 105 21.21 -19.10 11.93
C VAL A 105 21.39 -20.47 11.26
N ILE A 106 20.57 -20.78 10.26
CA ILE A 106 20.70 -22.01 9.46
C ILE A 106 22.07 -22.04 8.78
N GLU A 107 22.45 -20.96 8.09
CA GLU A 107 23.73 -20.85 7.39
C GLU A 107 24.92 -21.01 8.35
N GLN A 108 24.87 -20.38 9.53
CA GLN A 108 25.91 -20.53 10.56
C GLN A 108 25.98 -21.97 11.11
N THR A 109 24.84 -22.63 11.26
CA THR A 109 24.78 -24.00 11.78
C THR A 109 25.33 -24.99 10.76
N GLU A 110 25.01 -24.82 9.47
CA GLU A 110 25.57 -25.62 8.37
C GLU A 110 27.08 -25.45 8.26
N GLN A 111 27.60 -24.22 8.39
CA GLN A 111 29.04 -23.96 8.40
C GLN A 111 29.75 -24.60 9.59
N THR A 112 29.09 -24.65 10.75
CA THR A 112 29.67 -25.24 11.98
C THR A 112 29.65 -26.77 11.95
N LEU A 113 28.65 -27.39 11.31
CA LEU A 113 28.51 -28.85 11.20
C LEU A 113 29.28 -29.46 10.02
N CYS A 114 29.68 -28.65 9.03
CA CYS A 114 30.52 -29.08 7.90
C CYS A 114 32.04 -28.91 8.14
N LEU A 115 32.44 -28.46 9.33
CA LEU A 115 33.81 -28.47 9.86
C LEU A 115 33.98 -29.64 10.85
#